data_AF-A0AA96RMX6-F1
#
_entry.id   AF-A0AA96RMX6-F1
#
_cell.length_a   1.000
_cell.length_b   1.000
_cell.length_c   1.000
_cell.angle_alpha   90.00
_cell.angle_beta   90.00
_cell.angle_gamma   90.00
#
_symmetry.space_group_name_H-M   'P 1'
#
loop_
_entity.id
_entity.type
_entity.pdbx_description
1 polymer ?
#
loop_
_entity_poly.entity_id
_entity_poly.type
_entity_poly.pdbx_seq_one_letter_code
_entity_poly.pdbx_strand_id
1 'polypeptide(L)'
;MRKFNVLLILCILITGCSSSKQVEVKSKSILYDFREPFSFPFEVNEVRSEIAIDNPEYIQQFVFHYKNKQTLQEIKYILSKVIDKPEELPKQSKQPLELKSGKQAYYQEDMTSQSIWWEGQNGFLARFVYYIDGNREQLGSNKLAQSDFIGLVNQVQQ
;
A
#
# COMPACT_ATOMS: atom_id res chain seq x y z
N MET A 1 -83.92 9.42 15.38
CA MET A 1 -83.56 9.30 13.94
C MET A 1 -82.93 10.61 13.45
N ARG A 2 -81.62 10.63 13.23
CA ARG A 2 -80.87 11.58 12.35
C ARG A 2 -79.41 11.11 12.32
N LYS A 3 -79.08 10.33 11.29
CA LYS A 3 -78.26 10.67 10.12
C LYS A 3 -76.76 10.49 10.37
N PHE A 4 -76.25 9.43 9.73
CA PHE A 4 -74.85 9.13 9.42
C PHE A 4 -74.08 10.39 8.96
N ASN A 5 -72.82 10.50 9.40
CA ASN A 5 -71.74 10.97 8.55
C ASN A 5 -70.43 10.31 9.01
N VAL A 6 -70.00 9.33 8.23
CA VAL A 6 -68.65 8.77 8.23
C VAL A 6 -67.73 9.85 7.66
N LEU A 7 -66.76 10.32 8.44
CA LEU A 7 -65.64 11.09 7.91
C LEU A 7 -64.34 10.37 8.29
N LEU A 8 -63.86 9.58 7.34
CA LEU A 8 -62.59 8.89 7.32
C LEU A 8 -61.49 9.94 7.08
N ILE A 9 -60.82 10.41 8.13
CA ILE A 9 -59.59 11.21 7.96
C ILE A 9 -58.40 10.27 8.01
N LEU A 10 -58.00 9.91 6.80
CA LEU A 10 -56.78 9.25 6.40
C LEU A 10 -55.57 10.14 6.73
N CYS A 11 -55.08 10.11 7.97
CA CYS A 11 -53.75 10.65 8.29
C CYS A 11 -52.70 9.58 8.02
N ILE A 12 -52.40 9.32 6.74
CA ILE A 12 -51.11 8.75 6.35
C ILE A 12 -50.09 9.86 6.54
N LEU A 13 -49.67 10.06 7.79
CA LEU A 13 -48.42 10.75 8.09
C LEU A 13 -47.32 9.77 7.71
N ILE A 14 -46.99 9.82 6.42
CA ILE A 14 -45.63 9.77 5.87
C ILE A 14 -44.65 9.26 6.94
N THR A 15 -44.52 7.93 7.02
CA THR A 15 -43.29 7.33 7.51
C THR A 15 -42.23 7.74 6.50
N GLY A 16 -41.74 8.97 6.65
CA GLY A 16 -40.49 9.38 6.06
C GLY A 16 -39.47 8.42 6.63
N CYS A 17 -39.12 7.42 5.81
CA CYS A 17 -37.85 6.73 5.90
C CYS A 17 -36.80 7.84 5.94
N SER A 18 -36.45 8.28 7.14
CA SER A 18 -35.11 8.75 7.41
C SER A 18 -34.25 7.52 7.21
N SER A 19 -33.94 7.26 5.93
CA SER A 19 -32.73 6.56 5.55
C SER A 19 -31.63 7.42 6.13
N SER A 20 -31.35 7.21 7.41
CA SER A 20 -30.08 7.56 8.01
C SER A 20 -29.08 6.95 7.04
N LYS A 21 -28.49 7.79 6.20
CA LYS A 21 -27.28 7.42 5.50
C LYS A 21 -26.36 7.06 6.64
N GLN A 22 -26.23 5.76 6.92
CA GLN A 22 -25.10 5.25 7.65
C GLN A 22 -23.94 5.81 6.85
N VAL A 23 -23.36 6.90 7.36
CA VAL A 23 -22.01 7.27 6.99
C VAL A 23 -21.27 6.00 7.36
N GLU A 24 -20.93 5.22 6.34
CA GLU A 24 -20.05 4.08 6.48
C GLU A 24 -18.82 4.68 7.15
N VAL A 25 -18.71 4.51 8.46
CA VAL A 25 -17.51 4.84 9.19
C VAL A 25 -16.51 3.82 8.66
N LYS A 26 -15.84 4.16 7.56
CA LYS A 26 -14.69 3.41 7.04
C LYS A 26 -13.84 3.15 8.27
N SER A 27 -13.80 1.88 8.70
CA SER A 27 -12.93 1.47 9.79
C SER A 27 -11.52 1.92 9.39
N LYS A 28 -10.99 2.94 10.08
CA LYS A 28 -9.60 3.39 9.92
C LYS A 28 -8.61 2.33 10.42
N SER A 29 -9.10 1.24 11.03
CA SER A 29 -8.26 0.14 11.50
C SER A 29 -7.93 -0.80 10.35
N ILE A 30 -6.65 -0.85 10.01
CA ILE A 30 -6.08 -1.82 9.09
C ILE A 30 -5.62 -3.02 9.93
N LEU A 31 -6.44 -4.07 9.97
CA LEU A 31 -6.04 -5.40 10.45
C LEU A 31 -5.53 -6.17 9.24
N TYR A 32 -4.22 -6.30 9.10
CA TYR A 32 -3.61 -7.06 8.02
C TYR A 32 -2.32 -7.73 8.50
N ASP A 33 -2.14 -8.99 8.11
CA ASP A 33 -0.94 -9.77 8.38
C ASP A 33 0.03 -9.63 7.21
N PHE A 34 1.14 -8.95 7.44
CA PHE A 34 2.11 -8.60 6.41
C PHE A 34 3.14 -9.71 6.25
N ARG A 35 3.28 -10.25 5.03
CA ARG A 35 4.39 -11.15 4.71
C ARG A 35 5.66 -10.34 4.47
N GLU A 36 6.70 -10.66 5.22
CA GLU A 36 8.03 -10.05 5.08
C GLU A 36 8.97 -10.99 4.29
N PRO A 37 9.90 -10.43 3.49
CA PRO A 37 10.96 -11.24 2.87
C PRO A 37 11.92 -11.78 3.93
N PHE A 38 12.49 -12.95 3.68
CA PHE A 38 13.43 -13.63 4.57
C PHE A 38 14.78 -13.92 3.91
N SER A 39 14.86 -13.81 2.58
CA SER A 39 16.09 -13.98 1.80
C SER A 39 16.41 -12.69 1.06
N PHE A 40 17.60 -12.14 1.32
CA PHE A 40 18.05 -10.85 0.81
C PHE A 40 19.31 -10.98 -0.05
N PRO A 41 19.55 -10.05 -1.00
CA PRO A 41 20.73 -10.08 -1.87
C PRO A 41 22.02 -9.59 -1.17
N PHE A 42 21.95 -9.27 0.13
CA PHE A 42 23.09 -8.94 0.99
C PHE A 42 22.78 -9.37 2.43
N GLU A 43 23.79 -9.42 3.29
CA GLU A 43 23.62 -9.75 4.71
C GLU A 43 22.82 -8.66 5.42
N VAL A 44 21.70 -9.02 6.06
CA VAL A 44 20.91 -8.11 6.89
C VAL A 44 21.23 -8.36 8.35
N ASN A 45 21.62 -7.32 9.09
CA ASN A 45 21.91 -7.38 10.52
C ASN A 45 21.20 -6.28 11.33
N GLU A 46 20.32 -5.52 10.69
CA GLU A 46 19.36 -4.64 11.34
C GLU A 46 18.01 -4.74 10.65
N VAL A 47 16.98 -5.03 11.44
CA VAL A 47 15.59 -5.04 11.01
C VAL A 47 14.79 -4.12 11.91
N ARG A 48 13.99 -3.23 11.32
CA ARG A 48 13.03 -2.40 12.04
C ARG A 48 11.80 -2.15 11.19
N SER A 49 10.67 -1.88 11.82
CA SER A 49 9.44 -1.46 11.15
C SER A 49 8.92 -0.16 11.72
N GLU A 50 8.28 0.64 10.88
CA GLU A 50 7.62 1.88 11.26
C GLU A 50 6.31 2.05 10.50
N ILE A 51 5.35 2.73 11.13
CA ILE A 51 4.15 3.22 10.45
C ILE A 51 4.45 4.66 10.05
N ALA A 52 4.76 4.85 8.78
CA ALA A 52 4.92 6.19 8.22
C ALA A 52 3.54 6.74 7.86
N ILE A 53 3.16 7.81 8.55
CA ILE A 53 1.94 8.56 8.28
C ILE A 53 2.38 9.83 7.57
N ASP A 54 2.53 9.78 6.26
CA ASP A 54 2.89 10.97 5.46
C ASP A 54 1.74 12.00 5.51
N ASN A 55 0.49 11.51 5.48
CA ASN A 55 -0.69 12.28 5.88
C ASN A 55 -1.81 11.34 6.36
N PRO A 56 -2.29 11.44 7.63
CA PRO A 56 -3.27 10.52 8.22
C PRO A 56 -4.64 10.51 7.52
N GLU A 57 -4.93 11.53 6.71
CA GLU A 57 -6.17 11.63 5.95
C GLU A 57 -6.08 10.93 4.58
N TYR A 58 -4.87 10.67 4.04
CA TYR A 58 -4.72 10.23 2.65
C TYR A 58 -3.98 8.90 2.46
N ILE A 59 -2.87 8.65 3.17
CA ILE A 59 -2.04 7.45 2.97
C ILE A 59 -1.48 6.99 4.31
N GLN A 60 -1.70 5.71 4.62
CA GLN A 60 -1.01 5.01 5.70
C GLN A 60 0.03 4.08 5.09
N GLN A 61 1.29 4.22 5.51
CA GLN A 61 2.39 3.37 5.05
C GLN A 61 2.92 2.51 6.18
N PHE A 62 3.15 1.24 5.88
CA PHE A 62 3.94 0.34 6.72
C PHE A 62 5.29 0.16 6.05
N VAL A 63 6.35 0.54 6.74
CA VAL A 63 7.72 0.51 6.21
C VAL A 63 8.53 -0.47 7.03
N PHE A 64 9.10 -1.47 6.37
CA PHE A 64 10.01 -2.43 6.95
C PHE A 64 11.39 -2.18 6.38
N HIS A 65 12.38 -2.04 7.25
CA HIS A 65 13.76 -1.74 6.90
C HIS A 65 14.62 -2.98 7.14
N TYR A 66 15.42 -3.32 6.15
CA TYR A 66 16.39 -4.41 6.19
C TYR A 66 17.75 -3.84 5.81
N LYS A 67 18.62 -3.68 6.81
CA LYS A 67 19.88 -2.95 6.67
C LYS A 67 21.08 -3.80 7.04
N ASN A 68 22.17 -3.58 6.33
CA ASN A 68 23.51 -3.95 6.75
C ASN A 68 24.20 -2.72 7.36
N LYS A 69 24.56 -2.76 8.64
CA LYS A 69 25.19 -1.61 9.31
C LYS A 69 26.61 -1.32 8.83
N GLN A 70 27.30 -2.32 8.29
CA GLN A 70 28.70 -2.22 7.88
C GLN A 70 28.81 -1.74 6.43
N THR A 71 27.98 -2.25 5.52
CA THR A 71 27.98 -1.85 4.10
C THR A 71 27.01 -0.70 3.80
N LEU A 72 26.19 -0.30 4.79
CA LEU A 72 25.17 0.75 4.68
C LEU A 72 24.09 0.50 3.62
N GLN A 73 24.04 -0.71 3.07
CA GLN A 73 22.99 -1.18 2.17
C GLN A 73 21.68 -1.29 2.94
N GLU A 74 20.60 -0.78 2.35
CA GLU A 74 19.27 -0.86 2.94
C GLU A 74 18.23 -1.18 1.87
N ILE A 75 17.37 -2.14 2.17
CA ILE A 75 16.12 -2.37 1.45
C ILE A 75 14.97 -1.96 2.35
N LYS A 76 14.09 -1.11 1.82
CA LYS A 76 12.78 -0.85 2.42
C LYS A 76 11.72 -1.64 1.69
N TYR A 77 10.91 -2.38 2.44
CA TYR A 77 9.61 -2.85 1.96
C TYR A 77 8.54 -1.87 2.44
N ILE A 78 7.79 -1.29 1.50
CA ILE A 78 6.80 -0.26 1.82
C ILE A 78 5.45 -0.72 1.30
N LEU A 79 4.45 -0.67 2.18
CA LEU A 79 3.07 -0.97 1.89
C LEU A 79 2.22 0.26 2.14
N SER A 80 1.83 0.94 1.06
CA SER A 80 0.94 2.10 1.09
C SER A 80 -0.51 1.64 0.97
N LYS A 81 -1.36 1.98 1.93
CA LYS A 81 -2.81 1.94 1.75
C LYS A 81 -3.34 3.33 1.52
N VAL A 82 -3.96 3.53 0.37
CA VAL A 82 -4.72 4.74 0.07
C VAL A 82 -5.99 4.74 0.91
N ILE A 83 -6.20 5.80 1.68
CA ILE A 83 -7.42 5.99 2.47
C ILE A 83 -8.47 6.79 1.67
N ASP A 84 -8.03 7.77 0.88
CA ASP A 84 -8.95 8.70 0.17
C ASP A 84 -8.54 9.14 -1.24
N LYS A 85 -7.25 9.46 -1.52
CA LYS A 85 -6.77 9.79 -2.89
C LYS A 85 -5.77 8.75 -3.40
N PRO A 86 -5.99 8.14 -4.59
CA PRO A 86 -5.10 7.11 -5.11
C PRO A 86 -3.67 7.63 -5.27
N GLU A 87 -2.71 6.94 -4.65
CA GLU A 87 -1.30 6.99 -5.07
C GLU A 87 -1.25 6.29 -6.42
N GLU A 88 -1.31 7.05 -7.51
CA GLU A 88 -1.13 6.49 -8.83
C GLU A 88 0.31 5.99 -8.98
N LEU A 89 0.47 4.76 -9.46
CA LEU A 89 1.75 4.27 -9.94
C LEU A 89 2.33 5.31 -10.92
N PRO A 90 3.54 5.86 -10.69
CA PRO A 90 4.17 6.71 -11.68
C PRO A 90 4.49 5.87 -12.93
N LYS A 91 3.56 5.81 -13.88
CA LYS A 91 3.67 4.94 -15.07
C LYS A 91 4.68 5.47 -16.10
N GLN A 92 4.99 6.76 -16.08
CA GLN A 92 5.67 7.44 -17.18
C GLN A 92 7.21 7.29 -17.20
N SER A 93 7.82 6.68 -16.18
CA SER A 93 9.29 6.55 -16.10
C SER A 93 9.79 5.15 -15.72
N LYS A 94 8.92 4.14 -15.77
CA LYS A 94 9.21 2.81 -15.21
C LYS A 94 9.18 1.72 -16.26
N GLN A 95 10.13 0.80 -16.16
CA GLN A 95 10.19 -0.40 -17.00
C GLN A 95 9.15 -1.42 -16.52
N PRO A 96 8.19 -1.82 -17.36
CA PRO A 96 7.20 -2.84 -16.99
C PRO A 96 7.87 -4.21 -16.89
N LEU A 97 7.59 -4.93 -15.81
CA LEU A 97 8.06 -6.30 -15.55
C LEU A 97 6.89 -7.23 -15.25
N GLU A 98 6.90 -8.42 -15.84
CA GLU A 98 5.93 -9.46 -15.49
C GLU A 98 6.44 -10.27 -14.30
N LEU A 99 5.62 -10.40 -13.27
CA LEU A 99 5.91 -11.20 -12.09
C LEU A 99 5.48 -12.66 -12.31
N LYS A 100 6.04 -13.58 -11.52
CA LYS A 100 5.67 -15.01 -11.60
C LYS A 100 4.17 -15.25 -11.35
N SER A 101 3.52 -14.36 -10.60
CA SER A 101 2.08 -14.41 -10.35
C SER A 101 1.22 -13.96 -11.54
N GLY A 102 1.82 -13.58 -12.67
CA GLY A 102 1.12 -12.95 -13.81
C GLY A 102 0.71 -11.49 -13.55
N LYS A 103 1.12 -10.90 -12.41
CA LYS A 103 0.86 -9.49 -12.10
C LYS A 103 1.92 -8.60 -12.74
N GLN A 104 1.52 -7.40 -13.12
CA GLN A 104 2.41 -6.36 -13.60
C GLN A 104 3.15 -5.68 -12.43
N ALA A 105 4.46 -5.60 -12.53
CA ALA A 105 5.29 -4.72 -11.74
C ALA A 105 5.94 -3.65 -12.61
N TYR A 106 6.51 -2.65 -11.95
CA TYR A 106 7.20 -1.54 -12.55
C TYR A 106 8.54 -1.37 -11.87
N TYR A 107 9.64 -1.33 -12.60
CA TYR A 107 10.98 -1.12 -12.08
C TYR A 107 11.50 0.26 -12.47
N GLN A 108 12.24 0.87 -11.56
CA GLN A 108 12.94 2.13 -11.80
C GLN A 108 14.29 2.10 -11.12
N GLU A 109 15.25 2.71 -11.79
CA GLU A 109 16.58 2.93 -11.31
C GLU A 109 16.91 4.41 -11.51
N ASP A 110 17.49 5.02 -10.49
CA ASP A 110 18.14 6.32 -10.58
C ASP A 110 19.61 6.20 -10.15
N MET A 111 20.28 7.33 -9.95
CA MET A 111 21.71 7.33 -9.62
C MET A 111 22.01 6.74 -8.23
N THR A 112 21.08 6.83 -7.29
CA THR A 112 21.31 6.58 -5.86
C THR A 112 20.39 5.47 -5.30
N SER A 113 19.39 5.05 -6.07
CA SER A 113 18.40 4.05 -5.67
C SER A 113 17.88 3.18 -6.82
N GLN A 114 17.35 2.02 -6.45
CA GLN A 114 16.61 1.12 -7.32
C GLN A 114 15.30 0.74 -6.64
N SER A 115 14.23 0.58 -7.40
CA SER A 115 12.91 0.27 -6.83
C SER A 115 12.02 -0.51 -7.77
N ILE A 116 11.14 -1.31 -7.18
CA ILE A 116 10.09 -2.06 -7.88
C ILE A 116 8.75 -1.82 -7.18
N TRP A 117 7.70 -1.55 -7.95
CA TRP A 117 6.34 -1.34 -7.46
C TRP A 117 5.37 -2.33 -8.10
N TRP A 118 4.36 -2.74 -7.34
CA TRP A 118 3.29 -3.59 -7.84
C TRP A 118 2.03 -3.40 -7.00
N GLU A 119 0.90 -3.82 -7.56
CA GLU A 119 -0.35 -3.89 -6.81
C GLU A 119 -0.34 -5.10 -5.86
N GLY A 120 -0.26 -4.80 -4.57
CA GLY A 120 -0.30 -5.76 -3.49
C GLY A 120 -1.69 -6.38 -3.29
N GLN A 121 -1.87 -7.10 -2.18
CA GLN A 121 -3.19 -7.60 -1.81
C GLN A 121 -4.00 -6.47 -1.15
N ASN A 122 -5.34 -6.61 -1.11
CA ASN A 122 -6.24 -5.73 -0.35
C ASN A 122 -6.12 -4.22 -0.62
N GLY A 123 -5.79 -3.86 -1.87
CA GLY A 123 -5.68 -2.46 -2.30
C GLY A 123 -4.43 -1.73 -1.81
N PHE A 124 -3.43 -2.47 -1.31
CA PHE A 124 -2.13 -1.90 -1.00
C PHE A 124 -1.30 -1.70 -2.27
N LEU A 125 -0.68 -0.54 -2.40
CA LEU A 125 0.44 -0.35 -3.31
C LEU A 125 1.71 -0.77 -2.58
N ALA A 126 2.40 -1.77 -3.14
CA ALA A 126 3.60 -2.33 -2.54
C ALA A 126 4.84 -1.93 -3.33
N ARG A 127 5.95 -1.68 -2.62
CA ARG A 127 7.24 -1.40 -3.26
C ARG A 127 8.42 -1.88 -2.44
N PHE A 128 9.48 -2.28 -3.13
CA PHE A 128 10.82 -2.35 -2.57
C PHE A 128 11.64 -1.17 -3.05
N VAL A 129 12.44 -0.59 -2.15
CA VAL A 129 13.40 0.48 -2.46
C VAL A 129 14.74 0.08 -1.89
N TYR A 130 15.77 0.05 -2.72
CA TYR A 130 17.16 -0.18 -2.34
C TYR A 130 17.96 1.10 -2.49
N TYR A 131 18.84 1.36 -1.53
CA TYR A 131 19.86 2.42 -1.61
C TYR A 131 21.03 2.08 -0.69
N ILE A 132 22.08 2.91 -0.77
CA ILE A 132 23.24 2.89 0.13
C ILE A 132 23.33 4.22 0.86
N ASP A 133 23.72 4.18 2.14
CA ASP A 133 23.93 5.35 3.00
C ASP A 133 22.80 6.39 2.93
N GLY A 134 21.56 5.94 3.15
CA GLY A 134 20.41 6.84 3.18
C GLY A 134 20.16 7.57 1.86
N ASN A 135 20.51 6.95 0.73
CA ASN A 135 20.33 7.49 -0.63
C ASN A 135 21.25 8.68 -0.94
N ARG A 136 22.39 8.80 -0.25
CA ARG A 136 23.38 9.87 -0.45
C ARG A 136 24.49 9.49 -1.43
N GLU A 137 24.72 8.19 -1.60
CA GLU A 137 25.77 7.66 -2.48
C GLU A 137 25.21 7.15 -3.79
N GLN A 138 26.01 7.27 -4.86
CA GLN A 138 25.68 6.64 -6.13
C GLN A 138 25.85 5.13 -6.03
N LEU A 139 24.91 4.37 -6.61
CA LEU A 139 24.95 2.92 -6.51
C LEU A 139 26.15 2.31 -7.25
N GLY A 140 26.53 2.87 -8.41
CA GLY A 140 27.69 2.40 -9.18
C GLY A 140 27.66 0.88 -9.43
N SER A 141 28.69 0.19 -8.97
CA SER A 141 28.80 -1.28 -9.03
C SER A 141 28.01 -2.02 -7.94
N ASN A 142 27.49 -1.33 -6.93
CA ASN A 142 26.72 -1.90 -5.83
C ASN A 142 25.22 -2.00 -6.16
N LYS A 143 24.85 -1.82 -7.43
CA LYS A 143 23.49 -2.04 -7.91
C LYS A 143 23.10 -3.50 -7.71
N LEU A 144 21.86 -3.72 -7.31
CA LEU A 144 21.27 -5.05 -7.30
C LEU A 144 20.83 -5.42 -8.72
N ALA A 145 20.81 -6.72 -9.01
CA ALA A 145 20.22 -7.19 -10.24
C ALA A 145 18.70 -7.06 -10.16
N GLN A 146 18.05 -6.80 -11.30
CA GLN A 146 16.58 -6.76 -11.37
C GLN A 146 15.94 -8.09 -10.91
N SER A 147 16.65 -9.22 -11.09
CA SER A 147 16.25 -10.52 -10.59
C SER A 147 16.16 -10.58 -9.06
N ASP A 148 16.98 -9.81 -8.34
CA ASP A 148 16.97 -9.77 -6.88
C ASP A 148 15.68 -9.11 -6.39
N PHE A 149 15.27 -8.02 -7.04
CA PHE A 149 13.97 -7.38 -6.80
C PHE A 149 12.80 -8.32 -7.08
N ILE A 150 12.82 -9.02 -8.21
CA ILE A 150 11.80 -10.02 -8.54
C ILE A 150 11.78 -11.13 -7.47
N GLY A 151 12.95 -11.56 -7.00
CA GLY A 151 13.09 -12.52 -5.91
C GLY A 151 12.43 -12.06 -4.61
N LEU A 152 12.62 -10.80 -4.23
CA LEU A 152 11.98 -10.20 -3.05
C LEU A 152 10.45 -10.13 -3.21
N VAL A 153 9.96 -9.67 -4.37
CA VAL A 153 8.52 -9.59 -4.65
C VAL A 153 7.86 -10.97 -4.56
N ASN A 154 8.49 -11.99 -5.13
CA ASN A 154 7.95 -13.35 -5.12
C ASN A 154 7.88 -13.97 -3.71
N GLN A 155 8.65 -13.49 -2.73
CA GLN A 155 8.56 -13.96 -1.34
C GLN A 155 7.30 -13.44 -0.64
N VAL A 156 6.93 -12.19 -0.91
CA VAL A 156 5.84 -11.49 -0.20
C VAL A 156 4.48 -11.57 -0.90
N GLN A 157 4.45 -12.01 -2.16
CA GLN A 157 3.22 -12.11 -2.95
C GLN A 157 2.46 -13.45 -2.86
N GLN A 158 3.08 -14.49 -2.27
CA GLN A 158 2.47 -15.81 -2.10
C GLN A 158 1.27 -15.79 -1.15
#